data_AF-A0A916CYY4-F1
#
_entry.id   AF-A0A916CYY4-F1
#
_cell.length_a   1.000
_cell.length_b   1.000
_cell.length_c   1.000
_cell.angle_alpha   90.00
_cell.angle_beta   90.00
_cell.angle_gamma   90.00
#
_symmetry.space_group_name_H-M   'P 1'
#
loop_
_entity.id
_entity.type
_entity.pdbx_description
1 polymer ?
#
loop_
_entity_poly.entity_id
_entity_poly.type
_entity_poly.pdbx_seq_one_letter_code
_entity_poly.pdbx_strand_id
1 'polypeptide(L)'
;MPETPIAPLPPLVRYLIGTLSVVTLVSALAMAITAAVFPKQPVWVLTGFEVVVLVAGVMGVLGLRGRFDEGQALHLACIAGVLFVGGFLSYLGTRQGIVFQEGKPPSSTFPWMLGRLGLAGVYGAIAAYAVLRRSAQARAFMVRAVIAGAALAVLAAPFVFSRGMPGWLSPTGKPVMYAALALYGLAALVGVCAFGHCLIRAFECGRAKSE
;
A
#
# COMPACT_ATOMS: atom_id res chain seq x y z
N MET A 1 -27.95 -22.85 -12.14
CA MET A 1 -28.56 -21.63 -11.55
C MET A 1 -28.04 -20.46 -12.38
N PRO A 2 -28.88 -19.54 -12.87
CA PRO A 2 -28.43 -18.47 -13.75
C PRO A 2 -27.41 -17.56 -13.05
N GLU A 3 -26.31 -17.25 -13.75
CA GLU A 3 -25.31 -16.29 -13.26
C GLU A 3 -25.96 -14.92 -13.09
N THR A 4 -25.82 -14.34 -11.90
CA THR A 4 -26.20 -12.95 -11.70
C THR A 4 -25.03 -12.09 -12.19
N PRO A 5 -25.19 -11.33 -13.29
CA PRO A 5 -24.10 -10.52 -13.81
C PRO A 5 -23.59 -9.55 -12.74
N ILE A 6 -22.26 -9.43 -12.65
CA ILE A 6 -21.62 -8.55 -11.67
C ILE A 6 -21.99 -7.11 -12.02
N ALA A 7 -22.76 -6.47 -11.15
CA ALA A 7 -23.10 -5.06 -11.33
C ALA A 7 -21.81 -4.20 -11.31
N PRO A 8 -21.55 -3.39 -12.35
CA PRO A 8 -20.36 -2.55 -12.38
C PRO A 8 -20.35 -1.52 -11.24
N LEU A 9 -19.18 -0.97 -10.95
CA LEU A 9 -19.07 0.19 -10.07
C LEU A 9 -19.87 1.38 -10.63
N PRO A 10 -20.49 2.22 -9.77
CA PRO A 10 -21.19 3.42 -10.21
C PRO A 10 -20.28 4.31 -11.07
N PRO A 11 -20.78 4.97 -12.12
CA PRO A 11 -19.96 5.79 -13.01
C PRO A 11 -19.11 6.83 -12.27
N LEU A 12 -19.67 7.47 -11.24
CA LEU A 12 -18.97 8.43 -10.39
C LEU A 12 -17.71 7.84 -9.73
N VAL A 13 -17.80 6.60 -9.23
CA VAL A 13 -16.66 5.91 -8.61
C VAL A 13 -15.62 5.57 -9.67
N ARG A 14 -16.03 5.20 -10.89
CA ARG A 14 -15.11 4.97 -12.01
C ARG A 14 -14.34 6.24 -12.37
N TYR A 15 -15.02 7.38 -12.53
CA TYR A 15 -14.37 8.66 -12.81
C TYR A 15 -13.41 9.08 -11.69
N LEU A 16 -13.78 8.85 -10.43
CA LEU A 16 -12.89 9.09 -9.29
C LEU A 16 -11.62 8.24 -9.38
N ILE A 17 -11.75 6.92 -9.57
CA ILE A 17 -10.61 6.00 -9.76
C ILE A 17 -9.70 6.49 -10.90
N GLY A 18 -10.29 6.89 -12.01
CA GLY A 18 -9.55 7.41 -13.16
C GLY A 18 -8.75 8.65 -12.86
N THR A 19 -9.40 9.62 -12.25
CA THR A 19 -8.78 10.90 -11.87
C THR A 19 -7.63 10.64 -10.89
N LEU A 20 -7.84 9.81 -9.88
CA LEU A 20 -6.80 9.41 -8.94
C LEU A 20 -5.64 8.68 -9.64
N SER A 21 -5.92 7.89 -10.67
CA SER A 21 -4.90 7.14 -11.42
C SER A 21 -4.03 8.06 -12.27
N VAL A 22 -4.65 9.05 -12.92
CA VAL A 22 -3.94 10.10 -13.67
C VAL A 22 -3.08 10.95 -12.73
N VAL A 23 -3.65 11.40 -11.60
CA VAL A 23 -2.90 12.14 -10.58
C VAL A 23 -1.71 11.33 -10.07
N THR A 24 -1.93 10.05 -9.76
CA THR A 24 -0.89 9.12 -9.31
C THR A 24 0.23 8.98 -10.34
N LEU A 25 -0.13 8.82 -11.62
CA LEU A 25 0.81 8.68 -12.74
C LEU A 25 1.65 9.94 -12.94
N VAL A 26 1.01 11.12 -13.00
CA VAL A 26 1.70 12.40 -13.16
C VAL A 26 2.61 12.67 -11.96
N SER A 27 2.11 12.42 -10.75
CA SER A 27 2.87 12.52 -9.50
C SER A 27 4.10 11.60 -9.51
N ALA A 28 3.95 10.34 -9.93
CA ALA A 28 5.06 9.39 -10.00
C ALA A 28 6.11 9.77 -11.04
N LEU A 29 5.66 10.18 -12.23
CA LEU A 29 6.57 10.65 -13.28
C LEU A 29 7.37 11.87 -12.82
N ALA A 30 6.69 12.86 -12.22
CA ALA A 30 7.34 14.05 -11.70
C ALA A 30 8.41 13.68 -10.65
N MET A 31 8.07 12.84 -9.67
CA MET A 31 9.01 12.46 -8.63
C MET A 31 10.16 11.58 -9.14
N ALA A 32 9.91 10.68 -10.10
CA ALA A 32 10.97 9.88 -10.73
C ALA A 32 11.99 10.78 -11.44
N ILE A 33 11.52 11.77 -12.21
CA ILE A 33 12.39 12.77 -12.86
C ILE A 33 13.10 13.61 -11.81
N THR A 34 12.38 14.08 -10.80
CA THR A 34 12.95 14.89 -9.71
C THR A 34 14.06 14.13 -8.99
N ALA A 35 13.87 12.86 -8.65
CA ALA A 35 14.84 12.03 -7.93
C ALA A 35 16.07 11.65 -8.77
N ALA A 36 15.93 11.55 -10.09
CA ALA A 36 16.99 11.15 -11.00
C ALA A 36 17.87 12.32 -11.46
N VAL A 37 17.30 13.52 -11.66
CA VAL A 37 17.99 14.61 -12.38
C VAL A 37 18.51 15.73 -11.48
N PHE A 38 17.77 16.10 -10.43
CA PHE A 38 18.06 17.32 -9.66
C PHE A 38 19.03 17.13 -8.47
N PRO A 39 19.02 16.00 -7.73
CA PRO A 39 19.95 15.79 -6.63
C PRO A 39 21.39 15.68 -7.11
N LYS A 40 22.34 16.08 -6.27
CA LYS A 40 23.79 15.92 -6.55
C LYS A 40 24.16 14.47 -6.85
N GLN A 41 23.50 13.53 -6.17
CA GLN A 41 23.62 12.10 -6.41
C GLN A 41 22.23 11.52 -6.70
N PRO A 42 22.04 10.86 -7.86
CA PRO A 42 20.74 10.31 -8.23
C PRO A 42 20.28 9.27 -7.20
N VAL A 43 19.03 9.40 -6.76
CA VAL A 43 18.44 8.49 -5.77
C VAL A 43 17.75 7.35 -6.49
N TRP A 44 18.54 6.37 -6.96
CA TRP A 44 18.08 5.26 -7.79
C TRP A 44 16.97 4.42 -7.14
N VAL A 45 17.05 4.22 -5.82
CA VAL A 45 16.04 3.46 -5.06
C VAL A 45 14.66 4.13 -5.15
N LEU A 46 14.59 5.45 -4.90
CA LEU A 46 13.36 6.22 -5.01
C LEU A 46 12.83 6.20 -6.45
N THR A 47 13.72 6.40 -7.42
CA THR A 47 13.37 6.38 -8.85
C THR A 47 12.76 5.03 -9.25
N GLY A 48 13.35 3.92 -8.82
CA GLY A 48 12.85 2.57 -9.10
C GLY A 48 11.45 2.33 -8.55
N PHE A 49 11.17 2.76 -7.31
CA PHE A 49 9.83 2.64 -6.74
C PHE A 49 8.81 3.53 -7.46
N GLU A 50 9.18 4.75 -7.84
CA GLU A 50 8.28 5.63 -8.59
C GLU A 50 7.95 5.09 -9.98
N VAL A 51 8.88 4.36 -10.64
CA VAL A 51 8.57 3.63 -11.89
C VAL A 51 7.52 2.54 -11.66
N VAL A 52 7.59 1.79 -10.56
CA VAL A 52 6.58 0.79 -10.23
C VAL A 52 5.21 1.44 -9.96
N VAL A 53 5.20 2.59 -9.25
CA VAL A 53 3.97 3.36 -9.02
C VAL A 53 3.41 3.93 -10.32
N LEU A 54 4.26 4.36 -11.25
CA LEU A 54 3.87 4.81 -12.58
C LEU A 54 3.14 3.70 -13.36
N VAL A 55 3.66 2.48 -13.33
CA VAL A 55 3.00 1.31 -13.94
C VAL A 55 1.64 1.05 -13.29
N ALA A 56 1.54 1.15 -11.96
CA ALA A 56 0.25 1.02 -11.27
C ALA A 56 -0.74 2.13 -11.69
N GLY A 57 -0.26 3.36 -11.90
CA GLY A 57 -1.05 4.46 -12.44
C GLY A 57 -1.58 4.17 -13.86
N VAL A 58 -0.74 3.62 -14.74
CA VAL A 58 -1.14 3.19 -16.09
C VAL A 58 -2.21 2.11 -16.01
N MET A 59 -2.02 1.11 -15.15
CA MET A 59 -3.00 0.04 -14.94
C MET A 59 -4.34 0.61 -14.44
N GLY A 60 -4.32 1.59 -13.52
CA GLY A 60 -5.54 2.27 -13.05
C GLY A 60 -6.27 3.05 -14.16
N VAL A 61 -5.52 3.71 -15.05
CA VAL A 61 -6.10 4.38 -16.24
C VAL A 61 -6.69 3.35 -17.21
N LEU A 62 -6.07 2.18 -17.41
CA LEU A 62 -6.65 1.10 -18.21
C LEU A 62 -7.94 0.56 -17.59
N GLY A 63 -8.06 0.57 -16.25
CA GLY A 63 -9.29 0.25 -15.53
C GLY A 63 -10.48 1.13 -15.89
N LEU A 64 -10.26 2.41 -16.25
CA LEU A 64 -11.35 3.27 -16.74
C LEU A 64 -12.01 2.74 -17.99
N ARG A 65 -11.22 2.16 -18.89
CA ARG A 65 -11.67 1.62 -20.18
C ARG A 65 -12.46 0.31 -20.04
N GLY A 66 -12.75 -0.13 -18.80
CA GLY A 66 -13.49 -1.37 -18.53
C GLY A 66 -12.68 -2.64 -18.71
N ARG A 67 -11.35 -2.54 -18.91
CA ARG A 67 -10.47 -3.70 -19.09
C ARG A 67 -10.46 -4.67 -17.90
N PHE A 68 -10.85 -4.21 -16.72
CA PHE A 68 -10.86 -4.98 -15.48
C PHE A 68 -12.26 -5.11 -14.86
N ASP A 69 -13.34 -5.06 -15.66
CA ASP A 69 -14.72 -5.06 -15.14
C ASP A 69 -15.08 -6.33 -14.32
N GLU A 70 -14.51 -7.48 -14.68
CA GLU A 70 -14.68 -8.74 -13.93
C GLU A 70 -13.91 -8.75 -12.59
N GLY A 71 -12.77 -8.04 -12.54
CA GLY A 71 -11.79 -8.08 -11.45
C GLY A 71 -11.56 -6.74 -10.73
N GLN A 72 -12.50 -5.79 -10.82
CA GLN A 72 -12.28 -4.40 -10.39
C GLN A 72 -11.74 -4.28 -8.96
N ALA A 73 -12.31 -5.05 -8.02
CA ALA A 73 -11.89 -4.98 -6.63
C ALA A 73 -10.45 -5.45 -6.43
N LEU A 74 -10.06 -6.57 -7.04
CA LEU A 74 -8.70 -7.12 -6.93
C LEU A 74 -7.69 -6.18 -7.58
N HIS A 75 -8.02 -5.64 -8.76
CA HIS A 75 -7.20 -4.66 -9.45
C HIS A 75 -6.92 -3.41 -8.59
N LEU A 76 -7.95 -2.84 -7.97
CA LEU A 76 -7.80 -1.67 -7.09
C LEU A 76 -7.00 -2.01 -5.82
N ALA A 77 -7.17 -3.22 -5.27
CA ALA A 77 -6.38 -3.68 -4.13
C ALA A 77 -4.88 -3.84 -4.50
N CYS A 78 -4.56 -4.32 -5.70
CA CYS A 78 -3.18 -4.39 -6.18
C CYS A 78 -2.55 -2.99 -6.32
N ILE A 79 -3.29 -2.02 -6.89
CA ILE A 79 -2.82 -0.63 -6.97
C ILE A 79 -2.59 -0.05 -5.57
N ALA A 80 -3.54 -0.25 -4.65
CA ALA A 80 -3.39 0.17 -3.26
C ALA A 80 -2.14 -0.43 -2.60
N GLY A 81 -1.89 -1.74 -2.81
CA GLY A 81 -0.71 -2.43 -2.32
C GLY A 81 0.59 -1.84 -2.88
N VAL A 82 0.66 -1.57 -4.18
CA VAL A 82 1.83 -0.94 -4.81
C VAL A 82 2.08 0.46 -4.25
N LEU A 83 1.03 1.27 -4.07
CA LEU A 83 1.16 2.61 -3.51
C LEU A 83 1.61 2.58 -2.05
N PHE A 84 1.07 1.66 -1.26
CA PHE A 84 1.43 1.49 0.15
C PHE A 84 2.89 1.05 0.29
N VAL A 85 3.25 -0.07 -0.33
CA VAL A 85 4.60 -0.65 -0.23
C VAL A 85 5.63 0.24 -0.91
N GLY A 86 5.35 0.72 -2.12
CA GLY A 86 6.23 1.61 -2.87
C GLY A 86 6.47 2.93 -2.14
N GLY A 87 5.41 3.56 -1.62
CA GLY A 87 5.54 4.79 -0.83
C GLY A 87 6.32 4.59 0.47
N PHE A 88 6.06 3.50 1.18
CA PHE A 88 6.75 3.18 2.43
C PHE A 88 8.23 2.83 2.24
N LEU A 89 8.55 1.95 1.27
CA LEU A 89 9.93 1.58 0.97
C LEU A 89 10.74 2.75 0.39
N SER A 90 10.10 3.62 -0.41
CA SER A 90 10.71 4.87 -0.87
C SER A 90 11.12 5.75 0.31
N TYR A 91 10.24 5.94 1.30
CA TYR A 91 10.56 6.71 2.50
C TYR A 91 11.70 6.08 3.31
N LEU A 92 11.70 4.75 3.49
CA LEU A 92 12.78 4.05 4.18
C LEU A 92 14.12 4.23 3.46
N GLY A 93 14.14 4.12 2.13
CA GLY A 93 15.32 4.32 1.29
C GLY A 93 15.85 5.76 1.31
N THR A 94 15.00 6.74 1.61
CA THR A 94 15.36 8.17 1.65
C THR A 94 15.17 8.78 3.04
N ARG A 95 15.35 8.02 4.12
CA ARG A 95 15.08 8.50 5.49
C ARG A 95 15.88 9.76 5.87
N GLN A 96 17.03 9.98 5.25
CA GLN A 96 17.87 11.17 5.45
C GLN A 96 17.40 12.40 4.64
N GLY A 97 16.34 12.25 3.84
CA GLY A 97 15.83 13.25 2.92
C GLY A 97 16.65 13.33 1.62
N ILE A 98 16.26 14.26 0.74
CA ILE A 98 16.92 14.48 -0.56
C ILE A 98 17.66 15.82 -0.51
N VAL A 99 18.95 15.81 -0.83
CA VAL A 99 19.79 17.02 -0.90
C VAL A 99 19.79 17.53 -2.34
N PHE A 100 19.02 18.59 -2.59
CA PHE A 100 18.90 19.21 -3.91
C PHE A 100 20.00 20.22 -4.23
N GLN A 101 20.55 20.90 -3.21
CA GLN A 101 21.59 21.92 -3.38
C GLN A 101 22.59 21.83 -2.23
N GLU A 102 23.87 22.06 -2.52
CA GLU A 102 24.91 22.10 -1.49
C GLU A 102 24.62 23.21 -0.47
N GLY A 103 24.79 22.91 0.82
CA GLY A 103 24.56 23.84 1.91
C GLY A 103 23.09 24.04 2.33
N LYS A 104 22.11 23.42 1.64
CA LYS A 104 20.70 23.43 2.08
C LYS A 104 20.34 22.17 2.87
N PRO A 105 19.44 22.27 3.87
CA PRO A 105 18.99 21.11 4.61
C PRO A 105 18.27 20.11 3.68
N PRO A 106 18.37 18.80 3.93
CA PRO A 106 17.70 17.80 3.12
C PRO A 106 16.18 17.97 3.19
N SER A 107 15.53 17.91 2.04
CA SER A 107 14.07 18.01 1.96
C SER A 107 13.44 16.69 2.44
N SER A 108 12.49 16.78 3.38
CA SER A 108 11.80 15.61 3.92
C SER A 108 10.86 15.00 2.89
N THR A 109 10.99 13.69 2.65
CA THR A 109 10.08 12.91 1.78
C THR A 109 8.84 12.42 2.52
N PHE A 110 8.70 12.73 3.82
CA PHE A 110 7.58 12.28 4.65
C PHE A 110 6.20 12.75 4.15
N PRO A 111 5.99 14.02 3.75
CA PRO A 111 4.69 14.45 3.21
C PRO A 111 4.31 13.70 1.93
N TRP A 112 5.31 13.35 1.10
CA TRP A 112 5.09 12.57 -0.11
C TRP A 112 4.64 11.15 0.19
N MET A 113 5.31 10.49 1.14
CA MET A 113 4.90 9.18 1.65
C MET A 113 3.46 9.22 2.17
N LEU A 114 3.11 10.22 2.98
CA LEU A 114 1.74 10.38 3.48
C LEU A 114 0.72 10.52 2.34
N GLY A 115 1.04 11.28 1.29
CA GLY A 115 0.20 11.38 0.10
C GLY A 115 -0.03 10.02 -0.57
N ARG A 116 1.02 9.21 -0.72
CA ARG A 116 0.92 7.84 -1.28
C ARG A 116 0.09 6.91 -0.40
N LEU A 117 0.28 6.97 0.92
CA LEU A 117 -0.50 6.18 1.88
C LEU A 117 -1.97 6.59 1.88
N GLY A 118 -2.26 7.90 1.77
CA GLY A 118 -3.62 8.42 1.61
C GLY A 118 -4.29 7.88 0.35
N LEU A 119 -3.61 7.94 -0.80
CA LEU A 119 -4.09 7.36 -2.05
C LEU A 119 -4.31 5.85 -1.93
N ALA A 120 -3.35 5.11 -1.37
CA ALA A 120 -3.49 3.68 -1.11
C ALA A 120 -4.72 3.37 -0.25
N GLY A 121 -4.97 4.16 0.79
CA GLY A 121 -6.16 4.07 1.64
C GLY A 121 -7.46 4.28 0.85
N VAL A 122 -7.51 5.29 -0.04
CA VAL A 122 -8.68 5.54 -0.88
C VAL A 122 -8.93 4.39 -1.86
N TYR A 123 -7.90 3.91 -2.57
CA TYR A 123 -8.04 2.74 -3.45
C TYR A 123 -8.46 1.48 -2.69
N GLY A 124 -7.87 1.24 -1.52
CA GLY A 124 -8.22 0.12 -0.65
C GLY A 124 -9.66 0.20 -0.14
N ALA A 125 -10.13 1.39 0.23
CA ALA A 125 -11.51 1.61 0.65
C ALA A 125 -12.52 1.36 -0.49
N ILE A 126 -12.20 1.81 -1.71
CA ILE A 126 -13.04 1.55 -2.90
C ILE A 126 -13.04 0.05 -3.23
N ALA A 127 -11.88 -0.62 -3.15
CA ALA A 127 -11.77 -2.06 -3.34
C ALA A 127 -12.62 -2.83 -2.31
N ALA A 128 -12.52 -2.46 -1.03
CA ALA A 128 -13.32 -3.05 0.04
C ALA A 128 -14.81 -2.81 -0.19
N TYR A 129 -15.22 -1.58 -0.53
CA TYR A 129 -16.61 -1.26 -0.87
C TYR A 129 -17.13 -2.14 -2.02
N ALA A 130 -16.32 -2.34 -3.07
CA ALA A 130 -16.67 -3.19 -4.21
C ALA A 130 -16.88 -4.66 -3.81
N VAL A 131 -16.16 -5.18 -2.82
CA VAL A 131 -16.35 -6.53 -2.27
C VAL A 131 -17.59 -6.59 -1.35
N LEU A 132 -17.71 -5.63 -0.41
CA LEU A 132 -18.74 -5.64 0.63
C LEU A 132 -20.17 -5.45 0.10
N ARG A 133 -20.32 -4.79 -1.07
CA ARG A 133 -21.61 -4.67 -1.76
C ARG A 133 -22.07 -5.96 -2.44
N ARG A 134 -21.17 -6.91 -2.70
CA ARG A 134 -21.47 -8.16 -3.41
C ARG A 134 -21.87 -9.31 -2.47
N SER A 135 -21.31 -9.35 -1.26
CA SER A 135 -21.56 -10.46 -0.32
C SER A 135 -21.53 -9.98 1.13
N ALA A 136 -22.59 -10.29 1.88
CA ALA A 136 -22.64 -10.03 3.32
C ALA A 136 -21.63 -10.88 4.09
N GLN A 137 -21.31 -12.09 3.61
CA GLN A 137 -20.32 -12.99 4.22
C GLN A 137 -18.91 -12.40 4.15
N ALA A 138 -18.59 -11.67 3.08
CA ALA A 138 -17.29 -11.00 2.94
C ALA A 138 -17.05 -9.94 4.03
N ARG A 139 -18.11 -9.40 4.67
CA ARG A 139 -17.99 -8.42 5.76
C ARG A 139 -17.25 -8.99 6.97
N ALA A 140 -17.56 -10.22 7.37
CA ALA A 140 -16.93 -10.86 8.52
C ALA A 140 -15.41 -11.05 8.29
N PHE A 141 -15.02 -11.50 7.10
CA PHE A 141 -13.61 -11.64 6.73
C PHE A 141 -12.89 -10.30 6.60
N MET A 142 -13.56 -9.28 6.05
CA MET A 142 -12.99 -7.94 5.95
C MET A 142 -12.74 -7.33 7.33
N VAL A 143 -13.68 -7.46 8.28
CA VAL A 143 -13.48 -6.99 9.67
C VAL A 143 -12.30 -7.73 10.32
N ARG A 144 -12.21 -9.05 10.16
CA ARG A 144 -11.06 -9.84 10.65
C ARG A 144 -9.75 -9.40 10.03
N ALA A 145 -9.73 -9.10 8.73
CA ALA A 145 -8.56 -8.55 8.05
C ALA A 145 -8.18 -7.19 8.63
N VAL A 146 -9.13 -6.28 8.83
CA VAL A 146 -8.86 -4.96 9.43
C VAL A 146 -8.29 -5.10 10.85
N ILE A 147 -8.85 -5.98 11.68
CA ILE A 147 -8.34 -6.24 13.04
C ILE A 147 -6.92 -6.81 12.99
N ALA A 148 -6.67 -7.82 12.15
CA ALA A 148 -5.35 -8.41 11.99
C ALA A 148 -4.32 -7.39 11.46
N GLY A 149 -4.71 -6.56 10.48
CA GLY A 149 -3.89 -5.49 9.94
C GLY A 149 -3.59 -4.40 10.97
N ALA A 150 -4.58 -4.02 11.80
CA ALA A 150 -4.39 -3.05 12.88
C ALA A 150 -3.43 -3.60 13.95
N ALA A 151 -3.58 -4.87 14.34
CA ALA A 151 -2.65 -5.53 15.25
C ALA A 151 -1.22 -5.56 14.68
N LEU A 152 -1.07 -5.87 13.39
CA LEU A 152 0.21 -5.81 12.70
C LEU A 152 0.80 -4.39 12.67
N ALA A 153 -0.02 -3.36 12.45
CA ALA A 153 0.42 -1.97 12.45
C ALA A 153 0.88 -1.51 13.85
N VAL A 154 0.15 -1.90 14.91
CA VAL A 154 0.56 -1.65 16.30
C VAL A 154 1.87 -2.34 16.61
N LEU A 155 2.03 -3.59 16.18
CA LEU A 155 3.30 -4.29 16.30
C LEU A 155 4.38 -3.49 15.59
N ALA A 156 4.23 -3.13 14.31
CA ALA A 156 5.22 -2.44 13.49
C ALA A 156 5.58 -1.02 13.93
N ALA A 157 4.68 -0.31 14.63
CA ALA A 157 4.83 1.10 14.99
C ALA A 157 6.16 1.47 15.67
N PRO A 158 6.69 0.72 16.66
CA PRO A 158 7.96 1.03 17.28
C PRO A 158 9.09 1.12 16.24
N PHE A 159 9.22 0.17 15.31
CA PHE A 159 10.30 0.18 14.31
C PHE A 159 10.19 1.34 13.30
N VAL A 160 8.97 1.82 13.08
CA VAL A 160 8.72 2.96 12.18
C VAL A 160 9.02 4.29 12.88
N PHE A 161 8.56 4.45 14.13
CA PHE A 161 8.61 5.71 14.86
C PHE A 161 9.84 5.87 15.76
N SER A 162 10.41 4.79 16.31
CA SER A 162 11.68 4.86 17.03
C SER A 162 12.82 4.95 16.01
N ARG A 163 13.65 6.00 16.13
CA ARG A 163 14.86 6.19 15.30
C ARG A 163 15.98 5.20 15.62
N GLY A 164 15.65 4.03 16.17
CA GLY A 164 16.56 3.02 16.70
C GLY A 164 15.78 1.89 17.38
N MET A 165 16.47 0.89 17.92
CA MET A 165 15.79 -0.13 18.74
C MET A 165 15.10 0.56 19.93
N PRO A 166 13.87 0.13 20.28
CA PRO A 166 13.20 0.62 21.46
C PRO A 166 14.12 0.58 22.69
N GLY A 167 14.25 1.68 23.43
CA GLY A 167 15.19 1.79 24.55
C GLY A 167 14.95 0.78 25.68
N TRP A 168 13.82 0.07 25.71
CA TRP A 168 13.58 -1.04 26.62
C TRP A 168 14.35 -2.33 26.24
N LEU A 169 14.89 -2.43 25.02
CA LEU A 169 15.76 -3.53 24.58
C LEU A 169 17.25 -3.24 24.82
N SER A 170 17.63 -2.01 25.18
CA SER A 170 19.03 -1.63 25.39
C SER A 170 19.68 -2.11 26.70
N PRO A 171 18.96 -2.34 27.82
CA PRO A 171 19.59 -2.79 29.07
C PRO A 171 19.78 -4.31 29.16
N THR A 172 19.06 -5.07 28.35
CA THR A 172 19.10 -6.54 28.39
C THR A 172 20.22 -7.07 27.51
N GLY A 173 21.03 -8.01 28.00
CA GLY A 173 22.17 -8.55 27.25
C GLY A 173 21.80 -9.03 25.83
N LYS A 174 22.77 -9.01 24.92
CA LYS A 174 22.64 -9.39 23.49
C LYS A 174 21.73 -10.61 23.22
N PRO A 175 21.79 -11.75 23.96
CA PRO A 175 20.93 -12.89 23.68
C PRO A 175 19.43 -12.60 23.89
N VAL A 176 19.07 -11.80 24.91
CA VAL A 176 17.67 -11.44 25.18
C VAL A 176 17.11 -10.57 24.06
N MET A 177 17.92 -9.63 23.56
CA MET A 177 17.57 -8.78 22.43
C MET A 177 17.31 -9.60 21.16
N TYR A 178 18.17 -10.57 20.83
CA TYR A 178 17.96 -11.44 19.65
C TYR A 178 16.73 -12.33 19.80
N ALA A 179 16.49 -12.89 20.99
CA ALA A 179 15.29 -13.67 21.27
C ALA A 179 14.02 -12.82 21.11
N ALA A 180 14.02 -11.60 21.65
CA ALA A 180 12.91 -10.66 21.52
C ALA A 180 12.67 -10.27 20.04
N LEU A 181 13.73 -9.98 19.28
CA LEU A 181 13.63 -9.65 17.86
C LEU A 181 13.09 -10.83 17.04
N ALA A 182 13.52 -12.06 17.35
CA ALA A 182 13.03 -13.27 16.70
C ALA A 182 11.55 -13.52 16.99
N LEU A 183 11.13 -13.43 18.25
CA LEU A 183 9.71 -13.58 18.64
C LEU A 183 8.86 -12.50 17.99
N TYR A 184 9.35 -11.27 17.97
CA TYR A 184 8.66 -10.16 17.33
C TYR A 184 8.54 -10.36 15.81
N GLY A 185 9.62 -10.78 15.15
CA GLY A 185 9.61 -11.08 13.72
C GLY A 185 8.64 -12.21 13.38
N LEU A 186 8.58 -13.26 14.20
CA LEU A 186 7.61 -14.34 14.06
C LEU A 186 6.17 -13.85 14.24
N ALA A 187 5.90 -13.02 15.25
CA ALA A 187 4.57 -12.43 15.46
C ALA A 187 4.15 -11.54 14.28
N ALA A 188 5.06 -10.73 13.74
CA ALA A 188 4.81 -9.93 12.55
C ALA A 188 4.49 -10.81 11.32
N LEU A 189 5.25 -11.90 11.12
CA LEU A 189 5.00 -12.84 10.04
C LEU A 189 3.63 -13.52 10.15
N VAL A 190 3.25 -13.99 11.35
CA VAL A 190 1.91 -14.54 11.61
C VAL A 190 0.83 -13.50 11.33
N GLY A 191 1.05 -12.25 11.75
CA GLY A 191 0.13 -11.13 11.47
C GLY A 191 -0.06 -10.87 9.97
N VAL A 192 1.03 -10.86 9.19
CA VAL A 192 0.99 -10.72 7.72
C VAL A 192 0.22 -11.87 7.09
N CYS A 193 0.50 -13.11 7.49
CA CYS A 193 -0.20 -14.30 6.97
C CYS A 193 -1.69 -14.27 7.32
N ALA A 194 -2.05 -13.93 8.56
CA ALA A 194 -3.43 -13.84 9.00
C ALA A 194 -4.20 -12.73 8.26
N PHE A 195 -3.58 -11.55 8.11
CA PHE A 195 -4.12 -10.45 7.32
C PHE A 195 -4.37 -10.86 5.87
N GLY A 196 -3.35 -11.42 5.21
CA GLY A 196 -3.42 -11.86 3.83
C GLY A 196 -4.49 -12.94 3.62
N HIS A 197 -4.54 -13.95 4.50
CA HIS A 197 -5.53 -15.02 4.43
C HIS A 197 -6.97 -14.48 4.56
N CYS A 198 -7.23 -13.62 5.55
CA CYS A 198 -8.56 -13.03 5.74
C CYS A 198 -8.96 -12.16 4.54
N LEU A 199 -8.01 -11.41 3.98
CA LEU A 199 -8.24 -10.55 2.83
C LEU A 199 -8.56 -11.40 1.59
N ILE A 200 -7.76 -12.41 1.26
CA ILE A 200 -8.02 -13.34 0.16
C ILE A 200 -9.40 -13.99 0.30
N ARG A 201 -9.74 -14.51 1.49
CA ARG A 201 -11.06 -15.08 1.76
C ARG A 201 -12.20 -14.08 1.55
N ALA A 202 -12.01 -12.82 1.95
CA ALA A 202 -13.01 -11.77 1.70
C ALA A 202 -13.24 -11.55 0.19
N PHE A 203 -12.16 -11.53 -0.61
CA PHE A 203 -12.26 -11.40 -2.07
C PHE A 203 -12.87 -12.64 -2.74
N GLU A 204 -12.52 -13.85 -2.29
CA GLU A 204 -13.11 -15.11 -2.76
C GLU A 204 -14.62 -15.15 -2.51
N CYS A 205 -15.06 -14.79 -1.30
CA CYS A 205 -16.49 -14.70 -0.97
C CYS A 205 -17.24 -13.64 -1.78
N GLY A 206 -16.52 -12.66 -2.36
CA GLY A 206 -17.06 -11.63 -3.23
C GLY A 206 -16.93 -11.94 -4.73
N ARG A 207 -16.30 -13.06 -5.10
CA ARG A 207 -16.21 -13.51 -6.49
C ARG A 207 -17.56 -14.04 -6.94
N ALA A 208 -18.01 -13.66 -8.13
CA ALA A 208 -19.13 -14.38 -8.75
C ALA A 208 -18.68 -15.84 -8.93
N LYS A 209 -19.57 -16.79 -8.64
CA LYS A 209 -19.31 -18.21 -8.93
C LYS A 209 -19.20 -18.34 -10.45
N SER A 210 -17.96 -18.35 -10.96
CA SER A 210 -17.62 -18.95 -12.24
C SER A 210 -17.68 -20.46 -12.04
N GLU A 211 -18.38 -21.15 -12.94
CA GLU A 211 -18.48 -22.61 -12.98
C GLU A 211 -17.12 -23.32 -12.88
#